data_AF-B6JV07-F1
#
_entry.id   AF-B6JV07-F1
#
_cell.length_a   1.000
_cell.length_b   1.000
_cell.length_c   1.000
_cell.angle_alpha   90.00
_cell.angle_beta   90.00
_cell.angle_gamma   90.00
#
_symmetry.space_group_name_H-M   'P 1'
#
loop_
_entity.id
_entity.type
_entity.pdbx_description
1 polymer ?
#
loop_
_entity_poly.entity_id
_entity_poly.type
_entity_poly.pdbx_seq_one_letter_code
_entity_poly.pdbx_strand_id
1 'polypeptide(L)'
;MNTNSSPKGAVNKPPRKSGRRSSTRSRTPSEGDESFDHFVDRASMDSENSSQFLQVEIPSRKNRRKTSLRDRLEAADLSQNSILSQNGASIPREALDVDQAMTRLDSYIHQLEELQSTDAEDIFTEYQIKMGKALTDAEKRIQELETELKKSTEKCSRLEQQTVQLSSSASTLDRSHALIKELFDFEVKGSQETKQGILYDCVQNGRKGSIKFELLLGDENFTYMPKLDSSMNEELRNSLPDYLQEEIMFTKSQGRMFASRLMMAVQDK
;
A
#
# COMPACT_ATOMS: atom_id res chain seq x y z
N MET A 1 -38.27 26.57 -49.82
CA MET A 1 -38.88 25.63 -48.86
C MET A 1 -37.70 24.96 -48.15
N ASN A 2 -37.18 25.50 -47.04
CA ASN A 2 -37.61 25.26 -45.64
C ASN A 2 -37.84 23.75 -45.37
N THR A 3 -37.15 23.04 -44.48
CA THR A 3 -36.82 23.38 -43.07
C THR A 3 -35.75 22.47 -42.43
N ASN A 4 -35.00 23.02 -41.45
CA ASN A 4 -34.60 22.42 -40.15
C ASN A 4 -33.67 21.18 -40.11
N SER A 5 -32.74 20.98 -39.16
CA SER A 5 -32.55 21.56 -37.81
C SER A 5 -31.17 21.17 -37.23
N SER A 6 -30.70 22.04 -36.35
CA SER A 6 -29.46 22.13 -35.56
C SER A 6 -29.04 20.96 -34.62
N PRO A 7 -27.82 21.05 -34.02
CA PRO A 7 -27.07 19.97 -33.38
C PRO A 7 -27.07 19.99 -31.84
N LYS A 8 -26.67 18.87 -31.21
CA LYS A 8 -26.23 18.70 -29.80
C LYS A 8 -25.27 17.49 -29.79
N GLY A 9 -24.09 17.44 -29.17
CA GLY A 9 -23.53 18.13 -28.02
C GLY A 9 -23.16 17.07 -26.98
N ALA A 10 -21.87 16.79 -26.74
CA ALA A 10 -21.35 16.24 -25.48
C ALA A 10 -19.81 16.21 -25.47
N VAL A 11 -19.23 17.17 -24.76
CA VAL A 11 -17.82 17.27 -24.41
C VAL A 11 -17.62 16.56 -23.07
N ASN A 12 -16.87 15.47 -23.04
CA ASN A 12 -16.46 14.82 -21.78
C ASN A 12 -15.07 15.33 -21.35
N LYS A 13 -15.08 16.25 -20.38
CA LYS A 13 -13.89 16.66 -19.60
C LYS A 13 -13.80 15.80 -18.33
N PRO A 14 -12.61 15.31 -17.95
CA PRO A 14 -12.42 14.60 -16.69
C PRO A 14 -12.31 15.56 -15.49
N PRO A 15 -12.66 15.12 -14.27
CA PRO A 15 -12.61 15.96 -13.09
C PRO A 15 -11.17 16.15 -12.58
N ARG A 16 -10.82 17.41 -12.35
CA ARG A 16 -9.63 17.86 -11.61
C ARG A 16 -9.76 17.49 -10.14
N LYS A 17 -8.82 16.71 -9.60
CA LYS A 17 -8.55 16.66 -8.15
C LYS A 17 -7.30 17.46 -7.83
N SER A 18 -7.52 18.60 -7.21
CA SER A 18 -6.54 19.39 -6.48
C SER A 18 -6.17 18.67 -5.18
N GLY A 19 -4.93 18.22 -5.06
CA GLY A 19 -4.37 17.62 -3.85
C GLY A 19 -3.05 18.30 -3.51
N ARG A 20 -2.99 18.87 -2.30
CA ARG A 20 -1.93 19.70 -1.74
C ARG A 20 -0.52 19.11 -1.85
N ARG A 21 0.42 20.00 -2.15
CA ARG A 21 1.84 19.89 -1.79
C ARG A 21 1.98 19.94 -0.28
N SER A 22 2.71 18.98 0.29
CA SER A 22 3.41 19.16 1.56
C SER A 22 4.80 18.55 1.43
N SER A 23 5.78 19.42 1.58
CA SER A 23 7.20 19.20 1.71
C SER A 23 7.56 18.65 3.09
N THR A 24 8.45 17.67 3.16
CA THR A 24 9.46 17.48 4.24
C THR A 24 10.44 16.41 3.73
N ARG A 25 11.61 16.79 3.22
CA ARG A 25 12.88 17.00 3.94
C ARG A 25 13.41 15.73 4.61
N SER A 26 14.51 15.27 4.03
CA SER A 26 15.44 14.25 4.49
C SER A 26 16.05 14.54 5.86
N ARG A 27 16.27 13.49 6.65
CA ARG A 27 17.39 13.35 7.60
C ARG A 27 17.50 11.90 8.09
N THR A 28 18.67 11.31 7.87
CA THR A 28 19.22 10.15 8.62
C THR A 28 20.11 10.68 9.77
N PRO A 29 20.84 9.83 10.52
CA PRO A 29 20.41 9.08 11.71
C PRO A 29 21.16 9.53 12.98
N SER A 30 20.69 9.17 14.19
CA SER A 30 21.56 9.18 15.38
C SER A 30 21.11 8.17 16.44
N GLU A 31 22.09 7.38 16.86
CA GLU A 31 22.14 6.55 18.06
C GLU A 31 21.92 7.38 19.35
N GLY A 32 21.56 6.70 20.44
CA GLY A 32 21.67 7.25 21.80
C GLY A 32 20.58 6.74 22.74
N ASP A 33 21.01 5.90 23.67
CA ASP A 33 20.28 5.35 24.82
C ASP A 33 19.51 6.39 25.64
N GLU A 34 18.43 5.97 26.31
CA GLU A 34 18.25 6.19 27.75
C GLU A 34 17.06 5.40 28.30
N SER A 35 17.36 4.62 29.33
CA SER A 35 16.49 3.93 30.28
C SER A 35 15.43 4.84 30.92
N PHE A 36 14.23 4.31 31.16
CA PHE A 36 13.33 4.90 32.16
C PHE A 36 12.54 3.84 32.93
N ASP A 37 12.35 4.20 34.19
CA ASP A 37 11.98 3.44 35.37
C ASP A 37 10.53 2.94 35.47
N HIS A 38 10.43 1.95 36.35
CA HIS A 38 9.39 1.59 37.33
C HIS A 38 8.15 2.49 37.57
N PHE A 39 7.14 1.79 38.13
CA PHE A 39 5.99 2.22 38.94
C PHE A 39 4.70 2.48 38.12
N VAL A 40 3.49 1.96 38.45
CA VAL A 40 2.81 1.86 39.75
C VAL A 40 1.66 0.83 39.78
N ASP A 41 1.56 0.12 40.91
CA ASP A 41 0.44 -0.43 41.73
C ASP A 41 -0.93 -0.90 41.20
N ARG A 42 -1.43 -1.96 41.87
CA ARG A 42 -2.50 -2.00 42.93
C ARG A 42 -3.36 -3.27 42.73
N ALA A 43 -3.69 -4.13 43.70
CA ALA A 43 -4.21 -3.91 45.05
C ALA A 43 -4.10 -5.22 45.90
N SER A 44 -3.84 -5.13 47.21
CA SER A 44 -4.72 -5.47 48.38
C SER A 44 -5.25 -6.92 48.44
N MET A 45 -5.37 -7.61 49.57
CA MET A 45 -5.20 -7.25 50.99
C MET A 45 -5.21 -8.54 51.84
N ASP A 46 -4.66 -8.40 53.04
CA ASP A 46 -4.47 -9.40 54.10
C ASP A 46 -5.75 -9.99 54.71
N SER A 47 -5.63 -11.17 55.34
CA SER A 47 -6.42 -11.50 56.53
C SER A 47 -5.66 -12.45 57.48
N GLU A 48 -5.03 -11.81 58.46
CA GLU A 48 -4.88 -12.13 59.87
C GLU A 48 -5.45 -13.47 60.39
N ASN A 49 -4.58 -14.27 60.99
CA ASN A 49 -4.92 -15.33 61.94
C ASN A 49 -4.43 -14.89 63.32
N SER A 50 -5.37 -14.53 64.20
CA SER A 50 -5.10 -14.19 65.61
C SER A 50 -5.91 -15.11 66.52
N SER A 51 -5.23 -16.10 67.08
CA SER A 51 -5.69 -16.90 68.21
C SER A 51 -4.97 -16.43 69.46
N GLN A 52 -5.71 -15.88 70.42
CA GLN A 52 -5.42 -15.93 71.85
C GLN A 52 -6.49 -15.11 72.58
N PHE A 53 -7.14 -15.68 73.60
CA PHE A 53 -7.41 -14.95 74.83
C PHE A 53 -7.73 -15.90 76.00
N LEU A 54 -6.83 -15.83 76.98
CA LEU A 54 -6.94 -15.90 78.44
C LEU A 54 -7.28 -17.18 79.24
N GLN A 55 -6.27 -17.52 80.05
CA GLN A 55 -6.28 -18.16 81.37
C GLN A 55 -7.20 -17.44 82.37
N VAL A 56 -7.79 -18.20 83.31
CA VAL A 56 -8.05 -17.76 84.69
C VAL A 56 -7.82 -18.92 85.67
N GLU A 57 -7.32 -18.55 86.84
CA GLU A 57 -6.65 -19.33 87.90
C GLU A 57 -7.53 -20.19 88.81
N ILE A 58 -6.82 -21.03 89.58
CA ILE A 58 -7.24 -22.00 90.60
C ILE A 58 -7.63 -21.31 91.92
N PRO A 59 -8.48 -21.94 92.77
CA PRO A 59 -8.03 -22.15 94.14
C PRO A 59 -8.24 -23.57 94.68
N SER A 60 -7.18 -24.01 95.35
CA SER A 60 -7.04 -25.17 96.21
C SER A 60 -8.05 -25.19 97.37
N ARG A 61 -8.57 -26.37 97.73
CA ARG A 61 -8.91 -26.69 99.14
C ARG A 61 -8.88 -28.19 99.41
N LYS A 62 -8.23 -28.51 100.53
CA LYS A 62 -7.94 -29.84 101.05
C LYS A 62 -9.17 -30.53 101.67
N ASN A 63 -9.05 -31.85 101.72
CA ASN A 63 -9.54 -32.79 102.73
C ASN A 63 -10.92 -33.45 102.60
N ARG A 64 -10.83 -34.79 102.57
CA ARG A 64 -11.64 -35.78 103.29
C ARG A 64 -13.12 -35.84 102.92
N ARG A 65 -13.50 -36.91 102.22
CA ARG A 65 -14.20 -38.06 102.84
C ARG A 65 -14.39 -39.17 101.81
N LYS A 66 -14.04 -40.39 102.21
CA LYS A 66 -14.39 -41.63 101.51
C LYS A 66 -15.90 -41.79 101.58
N THR A 67 -16.58 -41.74 100.43
CA THR A 67 -17.95 -42.25 100.26
C THR A 67 -18.02 -42.94 98.89
N SER A 68 -18.69 -44.09 98.85
CA SER A 68 -18.64 -45.13 97.81
C SER A 68 -18.63 -44.62 96.36
N LEU A 69 -17.57 -44.98 95.63
CA LEU A 69 -17.45 -44.82 94.16
C LEU A 69 -18.50 -45.63 93.37
N ARG A 70 -19.28 -46.50 94.02
CA ARG A 70 -20.26 -47.37 93.37
C ARG A 70 -21.55 -46.66 92.98
N ASP A 71 -22.06 -45.77 93.82
CA ASP A 71 -23.38 -45.13 93.59
C ASP A 71 -23.30 -43.95 92.61
N ARG A 72 -22.09 -43.45 92.32
CA ARG A 72 -21.86 -42.37 91.32
C ARG A 72 -21.63 -42.88 89.90
N LEU A 73 -21.21 -44.14 89.71
CA LEU A 73 -21.07 -44.71 88.37
C LEU A 73 -22.43 -45.07 87.76
N GLU A 74 -23.36 -45.65 88.53
CA GLU A 74 -24.68 -46.03 88.00
C GLU A 74 -25.56 -44.82 87.66
N ALA A 75 -25.45 -43.70 88.38
CA ALA A 75 -26.18 -42.47 88.04
C ALA A 75 -25.59 -41.73 86.83
N ALA A 76 -24.29 -41.89 86.54
CA ALA A 76 -23.65 -41.34 85.35
C ALA A 76 -23.99 -42.17 84.09
N ASP A 77 -24.06 -43.49 84.21
CA ASP A 77 -24.42 -44.38 83.09
C ASP A 77 -25.90 -44.26 82.69
N LEU A 78 -26.81 -44.08 83.66
CA LEU A 78 -28.24 -43.88 83.36
C LEU A 78 -28.54 -42.48 82.81
N SER A 79 -27.80 -41.45 83.21
CA SER A 79 -27.99 -40.09 82.67
C SER A 79 -27.35 -39.94 81.29
N GLN A 80 -26.15 -40.49 81.04
CA GLN A 80 -25.52 -40.46 79.71
C GLN A 80 -26.29 -41.28 78.67
N ASN A 81 -26.81 -42.46 79.03
CA ASN A 81 -27.61 -43.26 78.09
C ASN A 81 -28.96 -42.63 77.75
N SER A 82 -29.57 -41.86 78.65
CA SER A 82 -30.82 -41.13 78.32
C SER A 82 -30.58 -39.91 77.40
N ILE A 83 -29.44 -39.22 77.55
CA ILE A 83 -29.05 -38.07 76.72
C ILE A 83 -28.57 -38.53 75.33
N LEU A 84 -27.85 -39.65 75.25
CA LEU A 84 -27.45 -40.29 73.99
C LEU A 84 -28.65 -40.89 73.24
N SER A 85 -29.67 -41.40 73.95
CA SER A 85 -30.85 -41.98 73.31
C SER A 85 -31.83 -40.93 72.76
N GLN A 86 -31.89 -39.72 73.35
CA GLN A 86 -32.66 -38.61 72.77
C GLN A 86 -31.94 -37.88 71.64
N ASN A 87 -30.60 -37.79 71.68
CA ASN A 87 -29.82 -37.10 70.64
C ASN A 87 -29.45 -38.03 69.46
N GLY A 88 -29.36 -39.35 69.68
CA GLY A 88 -28.98 -40.33 68.65
C GLY A 88 -30.06 -40.58 67.58
N ALA A 89 -31.30 -40.15 67.78
CA ALA A 89 -32.39 -40.29 66.80
C ALA A 89 -32.50 -39.09 65.84
N SER A 90 -31.93 -37.94 66.19
CA SER A 90 -31.99 -36.69 65.42
C SER A 90 -30.80 -36.53 64.47
N ILE A 91 -29.61 -36.94 64.91
CA ILE A 91 -28.35 -36.92 64.14
C ILE A 91 -28.44 -37.71 62.82
N PRO A 92 -29.08 -38.90 62.73
CA PRO A 92 -29.17 -39.66 61.48
C PRO A 92 -30.07 -39.00 60.43
N ARG A 93 -31.09 -38.24 60.86
CA ARG A 93 -32.01 -37.54 59.94
C ARG A 93 -31.39 -36.27 59.40
N GLU A 94 -30.73 -35.49 60.25
CA GLU A 94 -29.97 -34.30 59.82
C GLU A 94 -28.80 -34.69 58.92
N ALA A 95 -28.07 -35.77 59.24
CA ALA A 95 -27.00 -36.27 58.37
C ALA A 95 -27.52 -36.78 57.01
N LEU A 96 -28.69 -37.44 56.98
CA LEU A 96 -29.33 -37.89 55.74
C LEU A 96 -29.82 -36.70 54.89
N ASP A 97 -30.36 -35.66 55.53
CA ASP A 97 -30.82 -34.45 54.83
C ASP A 97 -29.64 -33.64 54.28
N VAL A 98 -28.53 -33.57 55.02
CA VAL A 98 -27.26 -32.99 54.56
C VAL A 98 -26.68 -33.81 53.40
N ASP A 99 -26.71 -35.14 53.45
CA ASP A 99 -26.22 -36.02 52.37
C ASP A 99 -27.08 -35.87 51.09
N GLN A 100 -28.39 -35.76 51.25
CA GLN A 100 -29.29 -35.46 50.13
C GLN A 100 -29.07 -34.06 49.57
N ALA A 101 -28.82 -33.06 50.43
CA ALA A 101 -28.47 -31.71 49.99
C ALA A 101 -27.12 -31.67 49.26
N MET A 102 -26.14 -32.43 49.74
CA MET A 102 -24.81 -32.56 49.13
C MET A 102 -24.91 -33.23 47.76
N THR A 103 -25.68 -34.32 47.65
CA THR A 103 -25.95 -34.99 46.37
C THR A 103 -26.64 -34.05 45.36
N ARG A 104 -27.58 -33.20 45.82
CA ARG A 104 -28.21 -32.18 44.96
C ARG A 104 -27.22 -31.11 44.53
N LEU A 105 -26.36 -30.66 45.44
CA LEU A 105 -25.34 -29.65 45.15
C LEU A 105 -24.31 -30.20 44.15
N ASP A 106 -23.85 -31.44 44.31
CA ASP A 106 -22.95 -32.13 43.39
C ASP A 106 -23.59 -32.28 42.01
N SER A 107 -24.88 -32.61 41.93
CA SER A 107 -25.59 -32.67 40.65
C SER A 107 -25.69 -31.30 39.96
N TYR A 108 -25.82 -30.22 40.73
CA TYR A 108 -25.87 -28.86 40.20
C TYR A 108 -24.49 -28.37 39.76
N ILE A 109 -23.44 -28.71 40.51
CA ILE A 109 -22.04 -28.47 40.13
C ILE A 109 -21.74 -29.19 38.81
N HIS A 110 -22.10 -30.47 38.69
CA HIS A 110 -21.89 -31.23 37.46
C HIS A 110 -22.64 -30.63 36.27
N GLN A 111 -23.87 -30.15 36.45
CA GLN A 111 -24.63 -29.46 35.39
C GLN A 111 -23.98 -28.12 34.98
N LEU A 112 -23.46 -27.36 35.94
CA LEU A 112 -22.75 -26.12 35.66
C LEU A 112 -21.42 -26.38 34.95
N GLU A 113 -20.68 -27.40 35.37
CA GLU A 113 -19.44 -27.83 34.72
C GLU A 113 -19.69 -28.30 33.28
N GLU A 114 -20.76 -29.06 33.04
CA GLU A 114 -21.14 -29.55 31.70
C GLU A 114 -21.54 -28.41 30.75
N LEU A 115 -22.37 -27.46 31.23
CA LEU A 115 -22.79 -26.27 30.46
C LEU A 115 -21.63 -25.30 30.19
N GLN A 116 -20.64 -25.25 31.08
CA GLN A 116 -19.51 -24.31 30.96
C GLN A 116 -18.34 -24.89 30.15
N SER A 117 -18.12 -26.21 30.22
CA SER A 117 -16.98 -26.87 29.58
C SER A 117 -17.21 -27.15 28.09
N THR A 118 -18.42 -27.50 27.66
CA THR A 118 -18.59 -28.07 26.31
C THR A 118 -18.90 -27.01 25.26
N ASP A 119 -19.96 -26.24 25.43
CA ASP A 119 -20.42 -25.29 24.41
C ASP A 119 -19.48 -24.08 24.24
N ALA A 120 -18.91 -23.57 25.34
CA ALA A 120 -18.05 -22.39 25.30
C ALA A 120 -16.66 -22.68 24.72
N GLU A 121 -16.08 -23.85 25.04
CA GLU A 121 -14.77 -24.26 24.55
C GLU A 121 -14.81 -24.61 23.04
N ASP A 122 -15.86 -25.29 22.59
CA ASP A 122 -16.06 -25.62 21.17
C ASP A 122 -16.25 -24.35 20.32
N ILE A 123 -17.04 -23.38 20.80
CA ILE A 123 -17.20 -22.10 20.11
C ILE A 123 -15.85 -21.35 20.06
N PHE A 124 -15.12 -21.29 21.18
CA PHE A 124 -13.85 -20.60 21.25
C PHE A 124 -12.79 -21.20 20.31
N THR A 125 -12.68 -22.53 20.27
CA THR A 125 -11.77 -23.23 19.36
C THR A 125 -12.17 -23.02 17.90
N GLU A 126 -13.46 -23.04 17.58
CA GLU A 126 -13.95 -22.74 16.23
C GLU A 126 -13.58 -21.31 15.81
N TYR A 127 -13.75 -20.32 16.69
CA TYR A 127 -13.34 -18.94 16.44
C TYR A 127 -11.82 -18.79 16.26
N GLN A 128 -11.01 -19.48 17.06
CA GLN A 128 -9.56 -19.49 16.88
C GLN A 128 -9.15 -20.07 15.52
N ILE A 129 -9.77 -21.17 15.10
CA ILE A 129 -9.52 -21.77 13.79
C ILE A 129 -9.93 -20.82 12.66
N LYS A 130 -11.10 -20.17 12.77
CA LYS A 130 -11.58 -19.20 11.78
C LYS A 130 -10.64 -18.00 11.67
N MET A 131 -10.20 -17.41 12.79
CA MET A 131 -9.24 -16.31 12.79
C MET A 131 -7.88 -16.76 12.22
N GLY A 132 -7.38 -17.93 12.62
CA GLY A 132 -6.13 -18.47 12.09
C GLY A 132 -6.16 -18.62 10.58
N LYS A 133 -7.24 -19.17 10.02
CA LYS A 133 -7.45 -19.29 8.56
C LYS A 133 -7.46 -17.91 7.88
N ALA A 134 -8.26 -16.97 8.40
CA ALA A 134 -8.34 -15.61 7.85
C ALA A 134 -6.98 -14.91 7.86
N LEU A 135 -6.17 -15.11 8.90
CA LEU A 135 -4.83 -14.57 9.02
C LEU A 135 -3.90 -15.17 7.95
N THR A 136 -3.90 -16.50 7.79
CA THR A 136 -3.08 -17.15 6.74
C THR A 136 -3.48 -16.75 5.31
N ASP A 137 -4.76 -16.54 5.05
CA ASP A 137 -5.22 -16.12 3.72
C ASP A 137 -4.88 -14.65 3.44
N ALA A 138 -4.95 -13.79 4.46
CA ALA A 138 -4.47 -12.41 4.38
C ALA A 138 -2.95 -12.36 4.12
N GLU A 139 -2.16 -13.18 4.81
CA GLU A 139 -0.71 -13.29 4.59
C GLU A 139 -0.37 -13.71 3.16
N LYS A 140 -1.04 -14.73 2.62
CA LYS A 140 -0.86 -15.13 1.21
C LYS A 140 -1.18 -13.97 0.27
N ARG A 141 -2.27 -13.25 0.53
CA ARG A 141 -2.69 -12.13 -0.33
C ARG A 141 -1.68 -10.99 -0.29
N ILE A 142 -1.11 -10.69 0.87
CA ILE A 142 -0.05 -9.69 1.02
C ILE A 142 1.18 -10.10 0.20
N GLN A 143 1.62 -11.35 0.31
CA GLN A 143 2.77 -11.85 -0.46
C GLN A 143 2.54 -11.76 -1.97
N GLU A 144 1.37 -12.16 -2.46
CA GLU A 144 1.00 -12.02 -3.87
C GLU A 144 1.11 -10.57 -4.34
N LEU A 145 0.50 -9.64 -3.60
CA LEU A 145 0.53 -8.22 -3.90
C LEU A 145 1.94 -7.63 -3.87
N GLU A 146 2.79 -8.06 -2.93
CA GLU A 146 4.20 -7.65 -2.89
C GLU A 146 4.96 -8.11 -4.13
N THR A 147 4.74 -9.36 -4.59
CA THR A 147 5.38 -9.84 -5.82
C THR A 147 4.90 -9.08 -7.06
N GLU A 148 3.62 -8.74 -7.12
CA GLU A 148 3.04 -7.98 -8.23
C GLU A 148 3.55 -6.53 -8.23
N LEU A 149 3.62 -5.91 -7.05
CA LEU A 149 4.16 -4.56 -6.88
C LEU A 149 5.64 -4.51 -7.26
N LYS A 150 6.43 -5.54 -6.89
CA LYS A 150 7.83 -5.65 -7.31
C LYS A 150 7.96 -5.73 -8.84
N LYS A 151 7.20 -6.62 -9.49
CA LYS A 151 7.18 -6.75 -10.96
C LYS A 151 6.77 -5.45 -11.64
N SER A 152 5.75 -4.78 -11.11
CA SER A 152 5.26 -3.49 -11.64
C SER A 152 6.30 -2.38 -11.48
N THR A 153 6.97 -2.32 -10.32
CA THR A 153 8.03 -1.35 -10.04
C THR A 153 9.23 -1.55 -10.96
N GLU A 154 9.66 -2.80 -11.17
CA GLU A 154 10.72 -3.14 -12.12
C GLU A 154 10.36 -2.72 -13.55
N LYS A 155 9.11 -2.95 -13.98
CA LYS A 155 8.62 -2.51 -15.29
C LYS A 155 8.62 -0.99 -15.41
N CYS A 156 8.15 -0.27 -14.38
CA CYS A 156 8.16 1.20 -14.38
C CYS A 156 9.60 1.74 -14.48
N SER A 157 10.53 1.18 -13.70
CA SER A 157 11.94 1.58 -13.74
C SER A 157 12.57 1.35 -15.12
N ARG A 158 12.28 0.21 -15.77
CA ARG A 158 12.76 -0.06 -17.14
C ARG A 158 12.22 0.94 -18.16
N LEU A 159 10.93 1.25 -18.10
CA LEU A 159 10.30 2.22 -19.00
C LEU A 159 10.85 3.64 -18.78
N GLU A 160 11.13 4.00 -17.53
CA GLU A 160 11.75 5.28 -17.19
C GLU A 160 13.17 5.38 -17.77
N GLN A 161 13.99 4.35 -17.60
CA GLN A 161 15.33 4.29 -18.21
C GLN A 161 15.28 4.41 -19.74
N GLN A 162 14.35 3.69 -20.39
CA GLN A 162 14.17 3.79 -21.85
C GLN A 162 13.75 5.19 -22.29
N THR A 163 12.88 5.84 -21.51
CA THR A 163 12.43 7.21 -21.79
C THR A 163 13.59 8.21 -21.66
N VAL A 164 14.41 8.07 -20.61
CA VAL A 164 15.61 8.89 -20.43
C VAL A 164 16.58 8.69 -21.60
N GLN A 165 16.83 7.46 -22.02
CA GLN A 165 17.70 7.15 -23.15
C GLN A 165 17.17 7.77 -24.46
N LEU A 166 15.88 7.58 -24.77
CA LEU A 166 15.26 8.18 -25.95
C LEU A 166 15.35 9.71 -25.93
N SER A 167 15.04 10.34 -24.78
CA SER A 167 15.15 11.80 -24.62
C SER A 167 16.58 12.31 -24.81
N SER A 168 17.59 11.56 -24.34
CA SER A 168 18.99 11.91 -24.54
C SER A 168 19.37 11.87 -26.02
N SER A 169 18.96 10.83 -26.75
CA SER A 169 19.21 10.72 -28.18
C SER A 169 18.48 11.80 -29.00
N ALA A 170 17.23 12.10 -28.67
CA ALA A 170 16.48 13.21 -29.27
C ALA A 170 17.22 14.55 -29.05
N SER A 171 17.71 14.82 -27.84
CA SER A 171 18.46 16.05 -27.57
C SER A 171 19.77 16.16 -28.36
N THR A 172 20.40 15.05 -28.71
CA THR A 172 21.60 15.07 -29.57
C THR A 172 21.27 15.39 -31.01
N LEU A 173 20.15 14.86 -31.52
CA LEU A 173 19.63 15.20 -32.84
C LEU A 173 19.23 16.68 -32.89
N ASP A 174 18.50 17.18 -31.90
CA ASP A 174 18.10 18.60 -31.83
C ASP A 174 19.30 19.54 -31.87
N ARG A 175 20.37 19.22 -31.12
CA ARG A 175 21.63 19.99 -31.16
C ARG A 175 22.28 19.94 -32.54
N SER A 176 22.26 18.79 -33.21
CA SER A 176 22.81 18.65 -34.56
C SER A 176 22.00 19.44 -35.60
N HIS A 177 20.66 19.43 -35.51
CA HIS A 177 19.78 20.22 -36.36
C HIS A 177 19.95 21.72 -36.12
N ALA A 178 20.08 22.14 -34.85
CA ALA A 178 20.38 23.53 -34.51
C ALA A 178 21.71 23.98 -35.11
N LEU A 179 22.76 23.17 -35.02
CA LEU A 179 24.06 23.50 -35.63
C LEU A 179 23.96 23.65 -37.15
N ILE A 180 23.23 22.75 -37.83
CA ILE A 180 23.03 22.83 -39.29
C ILE A 180 22.27 24.11 -39.65
N LYS A 181 21.25 24.46 -38.87
CA LYS A 181 20.48 25.70 -39.07
C LYS A 181 21.36 26.94 -38.90
N GLU A 182 22.19 27.00 -37.87
CA GLU A 182 23.08 28.15 -37.63
C GLU A 182 24.21 28.27 -38.67
N LEU A 183 24.74 27.15 -39.17
CA LEU A 183 25.86 27.17 -40.12
C LEU A 183 25.43 27.37 -41.57
N PHE A 184 24.29 26.81 -41.96
CA PHE A 184 23.85 26.75 -43.36
C PHE A 184 22.54 27.47 -43.61
N ASP A 185 21.92 28.08 -42.59
CA ASP A 185 20.58 28.68 -42.70
C ASP A 185 19.53 27.68 -43.23
N PHE A 186 19.77 26.38 -43.01
CA PHE A 186 19.00 25.27 -43.54
C PHE A 186 18.23 24.54 -42.45
N GLU A 187 16.96 24.28 -42.67
CA GLU A 187 16.08 23.64 -41.69
C GLU A 187 15.20 22.57 -42.34
N VAL A 188 15.16 21.39 -41.72
CA VAL A 188 14.21 20.32 -42.05
C VAL A 188 13.06 20.39 -41.06
N LYS A 189 11.86 20.74 -41.52
CA LYS A 189 10.67 20.94 -40.67
C LYS A 189 9.98 19.64 -40.28
N GLY A 190 10.08 18.63 -41.12
CA GLY A 190 9.45 17.35 -40.90
C GLY A 190 9.84 16.34 -41.96
N SER A 191 9.51 15.09 -41.70
CA SER A 191 9.66 13.99 -42.64
C SER A 191 8.40 13.13 -42.66
N GLN A 192 8.13 12.53 -43.82
CA GLN A 192 7.04 11.60 -44.02
C GLN A 192 7.55 10.38 -44.80
N GLU A 193 7.30 9.19 -44.27
CA GLU A 193 7.54 7.95 -45.00
C GLU A 193 6.48 7.76 -46.08
N THR A 194 6.93 7.49 -47.31
CA THR A 194 6.09 7.24 -48.48
C THR A 194 6.50 5.92 -49.14
N LYS A 195 5.67 5.40 -50.05
CA LYS A 195 6.00 4.16 -50.79
C LYS A 195 7.27 4.26 -51.64
N GLN A 196 7.68 5.48 -51.99
CA GLN A 196 8.83 5.75 -52.87
C GLN A 196 10.09 6.16 -52.10
N GLY A 197 9.99 6.35 -50.77
CA GLY A 197 11.10 6.82 -49.95
C GLY A 197 10.66 7.76 -48.84
N ILE A 198 11.56 8.60 -48.35
CA ILE A 198 11.28 9.56 -47.27
C ILE A 198 11.17 10.96 -47.86
N LEU A 199 10.01 11.60 -47.68
CA LEU A 199 9.74 12.97 -48.11
C LEU A 199 10.12 13.93 -46.97
N TYR A 200 11.00 14.88 -47.23
CA TYR A 200 11.41 15.91 -46.26
C TYR A 200 10.83 17.26 -46.65
N ASP A 201 10.24 17.99 -45.70
CA ASP A 201 9.86 19.39 -45.87
C ASP A 201 11.01 20.29 -45.42
N CYS A 202 11.62 21.01 -46.36
CA CYS A 202 12.87 21.72 -46.19
C CYS A 202 12.70 23.21 -46.42
N VAL A 203 13.47 24.01 -45.67
CA VAL A 203 13.57 25.46 -45.87
C VAL A 203 15.03 25.86 -45.89
N GLN A 204 15.45 26.51 -46.97
CA GLN A 204 16.74 27.16 -47.08
C GLN A 204 16.52 28.67 -46.99
N ASN A 205 17.05 29.29 -45.94
CA ASN A 205 17.06 30.73 -45.79
C ASN A 205 18.35 31.31 -46.38
N GLY A 206 18.28 32.58 -46.76
CA GLY A 206 19.44 33.37 -47.15
C GLY A 206 19.06 34.82 -47.35
N ARG A 207 19.99 35.60 -47.91
CA ARG A 207 19.87 37.07 -47.96
C ARG A 207 18.75 37.54 -48.89
N LYS A 208 18.53 36.84 -50.00
CA LYS A 208 17.47 37.17 -50.97
C LYS A 208 16.07 36.73 -50.52
N GLY A 209 16.01 35.85 -49.52
CA GLY A 209 14.77 35.34 -48.95
C GLY A 209 14.90 33.87 -48.57
N SER A 210 13.77 33.21 -48.41
CA SER A 210 13.70 31.80 -48.04
C SER A 210 12.99 31.00 -49.12
N ILE A 211 13.60 29.90 -49.53
CA ILE A 211 12.98 28.93 -50.43
C ILE A 211 12.51 27.72 -49.63
N LYS A 212 11.22 27.41 -49.76
CA LYS A 212 10.63 26.18 -49.20
C LYS A 212 10.55 25.15 -50.32
N PHE A 213 10.81 23.90 -49.99
CA PHE A 213 10.75 22.81 -50.95
C PHE A 213 10.56 21.48 -50.24
N GLU A 214 10.04 20.52 -50.97
CA GLU A 214 10.05 19.12 -50.57
C GLU A 214 11.20 18.40 -51.25
N LEU A 215 11.84 17.48 -50.52
CA LEU A 215 12.90 16.62 -51.03
C LEU A 215 12.56 15.17 -50.74
N LEU A 216 12.19 14.41 -51.78
CA LEU A 216 11.98 12.98 -51.68
C LEU A 216 13.32 12.25 -51.84
N LEU A 217 13.73 11.55 -50.80
CA LEU A 217 14.87 10.65 -50.79
C LEU A 217 14.40 9.24 -51.16
N GLY A 218 14.61 8.86 -52.41
CA GLY A 218 14.42 7.48 -52.89
C GLY A 218 15.68 6.62 -52.73
N ASP A 219 15.66 5.43 -53.31
CA ASP A 219 16.77 4.46 -53.20
C ASP A 219 18.04 4.93 -53.92
N GLU A 220 17.91 5.48 -55.13
CA GLU A 220 19.05 5.92 -55.95
C GLU A 220 19.05 7.42 -56.27
N ASN A 221 17.87 8.05 -56.19
CA ASN A 221 17.64 9.43 -56.65
C ASN A 221 17.02 10.30 -55.55
N PHE A 222 17.24 11.60 -55.69
CA PHE A 222 16.50 12.66 -55.02
C PHE A 222 15.48 13.25 -56.00
N THR A 223 14.28 13.56 -55.52
CA THR A 223 13.31 14.39 -56.24
C THR A 223 13.10 15.68 -55.45
N TYR A 224 13.44 16.80 -56.08
CA TYR A 224 13.26 18.13 -55.53
C TYR A 224 11.97 18.73 -56.07
N MET A 225 11.11 19.22 -55.17
CA MET A 225 9.83 19.83 -55.49
C MET A 225 9.75 21.22 -54.84
N PRO A 226 9.94 22.31 -55.60
CA PRO A 226 9.92 23.65 -55.04
C PRO A 226 8.49 24.05 -54.61
N LYS A 227 8.36 24.62 -53.41
CA LYS A 227 7.12 25.23 -52.92
C LYS A 227 7.22 26.74 -53.10
N LEU A 228 6.97 27.19 -54.33
CA LEU A 228 6.93 28.61 -54.69
C LEU A 228 5.61 29.22 -54.19
N ASP A 229 5.51 29.44 -52.88
CA ASP A 229 4.38 30.15 -52.27
C ASP A 229 4.37 31.62 -52.72
N SER A 230 3.18 32.24 -52.74
CA SER A 230 3.04 33.70 -52.98
C SER A 230 3.78 34.58 -51.96
N SER A 231 4.23 34.00 -50.84
CA SER A 231 5.07 34.67 -49.84
C SER A 231 6.55 34.76 -50.22
N MET A 232 6.95 34.12 -51.33
CA MET A 232 8.33 34.15 -51.79
C MET A 232 8.64 35.52 -52.40
N ASN A 233 9.74 36.15 -51.97
CA ASN A 233 10.17 37.45 -52.52
C ASN A 233 10.28 37.36 -54.05
N GLU A 234 9.60 38.27 -54.76
CA GLU A 234 9.68 38.35 -56.24
C GLU A 234 11.12 38.51 -56.71
N GLU A 235 11.95 39.22 -55.95
CA GLU A 235 13.39 39.37 -56.21
C GLU A 235 14.12 38.02 -56.19
N LEU A 236 13.84 37.16 -55.21
CA LEU A 236 14.43 35.83 -55.15
C LEU A 236 13.96 35.01 -56.36
N ARG A 237 12.65 35.02 -56.66
CA ARG A 237 12.08 34.27 -57.78
C ARG A 237 12.72 34.64 -59.11
N ASN A 238 12.93 35.92 -59.38
CA ASN A 238 13.52 36.39 -60.63
C ASN A 238 15.04 36.12 -60.70
N SER A 239 15.70 35.93 -59.56
CA SER A 239 17.14 35.65 -59.49
C SER A 239 17.49 34.15 -59.46
N LEU A 240 16.52 33.29 -59.13
CA LEU A 240 16.75 31.84 -59.05
C LEU A 240 16.94 31.25 -60.45
N PRO A 241 17.94 30.39 -60.65
CA PRO A 241 18.03 29.58 -61.84
C PRO A 241 16.77 28.74 -62.10
N ASP A 242 16.38 28.58 -63.36
CA ASP A 242 15.15 27.89 -63.77
C ASP A 242 15.00 26.49 -63.15
N TYR A 243 16.11 25.74 -63.05
CA TYR A 243 16.11 24.39 -62.47
C TYR A 243 15.78 24.35 -60.96
N LEU A 244 15.82 25.47 -60.24
CA LEU A 244 15.36 25.57 -58.85
C LEU A 244 13.90 26.03 -58.74
N GLN A 245 13.29 26.43 -59.85
CA GLN A 245 11.88 26.81 -59.92
C GLN A 245 10.99 25.64 -60.34
N GLU A 246 11.58 24.59 -60.91
CA GLU A 246 10.89 23.41 -61.41
C GLU A 246 11.19 22.18 -60.55
N GLU A 247 10.31 21.18 -60.66
CA GLU A 247 10.57 19.86 -60.10
C GLU A 247 11.70 19.18 -60.87
N ILE A 248 12.73 18.74 -60.14
CA ILE A 248 13.88 18.06 -60.76
C ILE A 248 14.23 16.78 -60.01
N MET A 249 14.69 15.79 -60.77
CA MET A 249 15.26 14.56 -60.23
C MET A 249 16.75 14.50 -60.52
N PHE A 250 17.53 14.09 -59.53
CA PHE A 250 18.98 13.94 -59.66
C PHE A 250 19.49 12.78 -58.81
N THR A 251 20.66 12.24 -59.16
CA THR A 251 21.23 11.09 -58.46
C THR A 251 21.78 11.50 -57.09
N LYS A 252 21.93 10.53 -56.17
CA LYS A 252 22.57 10.80 -54.86
C LYS A 252 23.97 11.41 -54.98
N SER A 253 24.74 11.02 -56.00
CA SER A 253 26.08 11.58 -56.26
C SER A 253 26.05 13.07 -56.61
N GLN A 254 24.96 13.56 -57.20
CA GLN A 254 24.77 14.97 -57.56
C GLN A 254 24.24 15.82 -56.39
N GLY A 255 23.74 15.19 -55.32
CA GLY A 255 23.10 15.90 -54.20
C GLY A 255 23.97 16.96 -53.54
N ARG A 256 25.27 16.72 -53.39
CA ARG A 256 26.21 17.72 -52.86
C ARG A 256 26.33 18.94 -53.77
N MET A 257 26.35 18.72 -55.08
CA MET A 257 26.43 19.80 -56.07
C MET A 257 25.13 20.61 -56.08
N PHE A 258 23.99 19.93 -56.02
CA PHE A 258 22.68 20.56 -55.90
C PHE A 258 22.61 21.45 -54.64
N ALA A 259 22.97 20.92 -53.47
CA ALA A 259 22.95 21.66 -52.20
C ALA A 259 23.83 22.92 -52.25
N SER A 260 25.03 22.82 -52.82
CA SER A 260 25.92 23.98 -53.00
C SER A 260 25.31 25.05 -53.91
N ARG A 261 24.68 24.65 -55.02
CA ARG A 261 24.05 25.59 -55.96
C ARG A 261 22.83 26.27 -55.35
N LEU A 262 22.00 25.50 -54.63
CA LEU A 262 20.86 26.03 -53.90
C LEU A 262 21.30 27.07 -52.86
N MET A 263 22.32 26.75 -52.07
CA MET A 263 22.87 27.67 -51.07
C MET A 263 23.38 28.96 -51.72
N MET A 264 24.16 28.87 -52.80
CA MET A 264 24.65 30.04 -53.53
C MET A 264 23.51 30.89 -54.09
N ALA A 265 22.51 30.27 -54.72
CA ALA A 265 21.39 30.99 -55.34
C ALA A 265 20.58 31.82 -54.32
N VAL A 266 20.49 31.37 -53.06
CA VAL A 266 19.74 32.06 -52.00
C VAL A 266 20.63 33.04 -51.21
N GLN A 267 21.95 32.84 -51.18
CA GLN A 267 22.92 33.65 -50.42
C GLN A 267 23.62 34.75 -51.23
N ASP A 268 23.77 34.59 -52.55
CA ASP A 268 24.52 35.52 -53.39
C ASP A 268 23.84 36.89 -53.44
N LYS A 269 24.65 37.96 -53.38
CA LYS A 269 24.22 39.36 -53.53
C LYS A 269 23.82 39.63 -54.98
#